data_AF-A0A3N5LPL5-F1
#
_entry.id   AF-A0A3N5LPL5-F1
#
_cell.length_a   1.000
_cell.length_b   1.000
_cell.length_c   1.000
_cell.angle_alpha   90.00
_cell.angle_beta   90.00
_cell.angle_gamma   90.00
#
_symmetry.space_group_name_H-M   'P 1'
#
loop_
_entity.id
_entity.type
_entity.pdbx_description
1 polymer ?
#
loop_
_entity_poly.entity_id
_entity_poly.type
_entity_poly.pdbx_seq_one_letter_code
_entity_poly.pdbx_strand_id
1 'polypeptide(L)'
;MIGLSVKAADGKGNFRNVKPGDNVCIAAGSRVSLTLRNFDGAAGAPVVFRNFGGAVVFDGSAKVALKVQSTSHLRLTGSGEPPVKYGLQVRGTYKSGLKVDSESSDVEIDHIQVGRTTGGRGIELSSKSVRLHSNLIEQAGPPPSPPTGLRVIRVEP
;
A
#
# COMPACT_ATOMS: atom_id res chain seq x y z
N MET A 1 3.23 -17.54 -2.71
CA MET A 1 3.31 -16.47 -1.69
C MET A 1 4.45 -15.52 -2.01
N ILE A 2 4.32 -14.24 -1.68
CA ILE A 2 5.37 -13.21 -1.81
C ILE A 2 6.08 -13.06 -0.46
N GLY A 3 7.27 -13.64 -0.33
CA GLY A 3 8.10 -13.53 0.87
C GLY A 3 8.67 -12.13 1.09
N LEU A 4 9.22 -11.88 2.29
CA LEU A 4 9.77 -10.57 2.69
C LEU A 4 10.98 -10.12 1.87
N SER A 5 11.76 -11.06 1.32
CA SER A 5 12.93 -10.76 0.48
C SER A 5 12.57 -10.35 -0.95
N VAL A 6 11.32 -10.55 -1.37
CA VAL A 6 10.87 -10.26 -2.74
C VAL A 6 10.56 -8.77 -2.87
N LYS A 7 11.41 -8.05 -3.61
CA LYS A 7 11.21 -6.62 -3.94
C LYS A 7 10.31 -6.41 -5.16
N ALA A 8 10.26 -7.39 -6.07
CA ALA A 8 9.43 -7.37 -7.27
C ALA A 8 8.81 -8.74 -7.51
N ALA A 9 7.49 -8.77 -7.61
CA ALA A 9 6.72 -9.91 -8.09
C ALA A 9 6.32 -9.63 -9.55
N ASP A 10 6.73 -10.53 -10.44
CA ASP A 10 6.55 -10.40 -11.88
C ASP A 10 5.77 -11.59 -12.43
N GLY A 11 4.55 -11.35 -12.92
CA GLY A 11 3.69 -12.38 -13.51
C GLY A 11 4.17 -12.89 -14.87
N LYS A 12 5.17 -12.26 -15.49
CA LYS A 12 5.91 -12.82 -16.65
C LYS A 12 7.27 -13.41 -16.26
N GLY A 13 7.64 -13.32 -14.98
CA GLY A 13 8.94 -13.73 -14.45
C GLY A 13 8.81 -14.71 -13.28
N ASN A 14 9.26 -14.30 -12.11
CA ASN A 14 9.34 -15.13 -10.91
C ASN A 14 7.98 -15.59 -10.35
N PHE A 15 6.86 -15.06 -10.86
CA PHE A 15 5.50 -15.46 -10.51
C PHE A 15 4.66 -15.88 -11.73
N ARG A 16 5.30 -16.40 -12.79
CA ARG A 16 4.64 -16.81 -14.05
C ARG A 16 3.53 -17.86 -13.96
N ASN A 17 3.40 -18.53 -12.82
CA ASN A 17 2.36 -19.54 -12.60
C ASN A 17 1.06 -18.96 -12.05
N VAL A 18 1.04 -17.67 -11.70
CA VAL A 18 -0.18 -16.98 -11.24
C VAL A 18 -1.15 -16.81 -12.41
N LYS A 19 -2.41 -17.17 -12.20
CA LYS A 19 -3.48 -17.17 -13.20
C LYS A 19 -4.65 -16.27 -12.76
N PRO A 20 -5.52 -15.85 -13.70
CA PRO A 20 -6.78 -15.19 -13.35
C PRO A 20 -7.56 -15.94 -12.27
N GLY A 21 -8.06 -15.21 -11.28
CA GLY A 21 -8.77 -15.76 -10.11
C GLY A 21 -7.89 -16.19 -8.94
N ASP A 22 -6.56 -16.21 -9.11
CA ASP A 22 -5.66 -16.60 -8.02
C ASP A 22 -5.63 -15.56 -6.89
N ASN A 23 -5.46 -16.09 -5.67
CA ASN A 23 -5.20 -15.29 -4.47
C ASN A 23 -3.73 -15.41 -4.09
N VAL A 24 -2.98 -14.32 -4.23
CA VAL A 24 -1.55 -14.25 -3.94
C VAL A 24 -1.32 -13.61 -2.57
N CYS A 25 -0.91 -14.43 -1.60
CA CYS A 25 -0.56 -13.96 -0.26
C CYS A 25 0.75 -13.16 -0.25
N ILE A 26 0.73 -11.98 0.38
CA ILE A 26 1.89 -11.17 0.72
C ILE A 26 2.20 -11.41 2.20
N ALA A 27 3.38 -11.97 2.49
CA ALA A 27 3.77 -12.28 3.86
C ALA A 27 3.86 -11.01 4.73
N ALA A 28 3.23 -11.06 5.90
CA ALA A 28 3.33 -10.03 6.92
C ALA A 28 4.79 -9.74 7.34
N GLY A 29 5.01 -8.57 7.92
CA GLY A 29 6.32 -8.08 8.35
C GLY A 29 6.75 -6.79 7.67
N SER A 30 7.89 -6.27 8.10
CA SER A 30 8.45 -5.01 7.59
C SER A 30 9.26 -5.23 6.31
N ARG A 31 9.04 -4.38 5.30
CA ARG A 31 9.77 -4.38 4.02
C ARG A 31 9.92 -2.95 3.50
N VAL A 32 10.98 -2.69 2.71
CA VAL A 32 11.22 -1.34 2.17
C VAL A 32 10.22 -0.97 1.08
N SER A 33 9.98 -1.87 0.14
CA SER A 33 9.06 -1.65 -0.98
C SER A 33 8.64 -2.97 -1.62
N LEU A 34 7.57 -2.92 -2.42
CA LEU A 34 7.14 -4.03 -3.27
C LEU A 34 6.62 -3.50 -4.60
N THR A 35 7.03 -4.14 -5.69
CA THR A 35 6.48 -3.92 -7.02
C THR A 35 5.71 -5.15 -7.48
N LEU A 36 4.45 -4.96 -7.87
CA LEU A 36 3.61 -5.95 -8.55
C LEU A 36 3.53 -5.57 -10.02
N ARG A 37 3.91 -6.48 -10.92
CA ARG A 37 3.89 -6.19 -12.35
C ARG A 37 3.54 -7.38 -13.21
N ASN A 38 3.01 -7.11 -14.41
CA ASN A 38 2.72 -8.11 -15.43
C ASN A 38 1.77 -9.21 -14.93
N PHE A 39 0.79 -8.85 -14.10
CA PHE A 39 -0.26 -9.76 -13.69
C PHE A 39 -1.53 -9.41 -14.46
N ASP A 40 -2.02 -10.37 -15.23
CA ASP A 40 -3.22 -10.21 -16.04
C ASP A 40 -4.28 -11.16 -15.51
N GLY A 41 -5.28 -10.60 -14.84
CA GLY A 41 -6.52 -11.31 -14.50
C GLY A 41 -7.48 -11.31 -15.68
N ALA A 42 -8.74 -11.62 -15.40
CA ALA A 42 -9.83 -11.51 -16.36
C ALA A 42 -11.05 -10.82 -15.73
N ALA A 43 -11.96 -10.34 -16.57
CA ALA A 43 -13.25 -9.85 -16.11
C ALA A 43 -13.96 -10.92 -15.26
N GLY A 44 -14.36 -10.57 -14.02
CA GLY A 44 -14.96 -11.51 -13.07
C GLY A 44 -13.97 -12.46 -12.36
N ALA A 45 -12.71 -12.52 -12.80
CA ALA A 45 -11.65 -13.34 -12.21
C ALA A 45 -10.35 -12.54 -12.06
N PRO A 46 -10.33 -11.48 -11.22
CA PRO A 46 -9.12 -10.70 -11.01
C PRO A 46 -8.05 -11.52 -10.28
N VAL A 47 -6.78 -11.15 -10.43
CA VAL A 47 -5.72 -11.65 -9.54
C VAL A 47 -5.77 -10.82 -8.26
N VAL A 48 -5.91 -11.49 -7.11
CA VAL A 48 -6.08 -10.83 -5.81
C VAL A 48 -4.78 -10.91 -5.00
N PHE A 49 -4.20 -9.76 -4.67
CA PHE A 49 -3.06 -9.64 -3.75
C PHE A 49 -3.54 -9.20 -2.39
N ARG A 50 -3.22 -9.97 -1.35
CA ARG A 50 -3.67 -9.71 0.02
C ARG A 50 -2.59 -9.94 1.07
N ASN A 51 -2.63 -9.21 2.16
CA ASN A 51 -1.80 -9.51 3.33
C ASN A 51 -2.16 -10.89 3.92
N PHE A 52 -1.17 -11.57 4.49
CA PHE A 52 -1.33 -12.89 5.09
C PHE A 52 -0.43 -13.06 6.31
N GLY A 53 -0.99 -13.58 7.39
CA GLY A 53 -0.29 -13.77 8.68
C GLY A 53 -0.08 -12.47 9.47
N GLY A 54 -0.81 -11.40 9.14
CA GLY A 54 -0.75 -10.10 9.81
C GLY A 54 -0.61 -8.92 8.85
N ALA A 55 -0.11 -7.79 9.35
CA ALA A 55 0.12 -6.59 8.56
C ALA A 55 1.44 -6.65 7.77
N VAL A 56 1.40 -6.19 6.52
CA VAL A 56 2.57 -5.87 5.70
C VAL A 56 2.89 -4.39 5.90
N VAL A 57 4.05 -4.11 6.47
CA VAL A 57 4.45 -2.74 6.81
C VAL A 57 5.55 -2.30 5.86
N PHE A 58 5.30 -1.22 5.13
CA PHE A 58 6.27 -0.54 4.29
C PHE A 58 6.94 0.57 5.10
N ASP A 59 8.12 0.24 5.63
CA ASP A 59 8.93 1.11 6.46
C ASP A 59 10.37 1.13 5.95
N GLY A 60 10.81 2.29 5.47
CA GLY A 60 12.08 2.45 4.78
C GLY A 60 12.11 3.76 3.98
N SER A 61 13.03 3.85 3.02
CA SER A 61 13.17 5.01 2.14
C SER A 61 13.29 4.57 0.68
N ALA A 62 12.34 5.02 -0.17
CA ALA A 62 12.34 4.72 -1.60
C ALA A 62 11.53 5.75 -2.40
N LYS A 63 11.54 5.65 -3.73
CA LYS A 63 10.64 6.48 -4.57
C LYS A 63 9.17 6.12 -4.35
N VAL A 64 8.84 4.83 -4.34
CA VAL A 64 7.48 4.33 -4.15
C VAL A 64 7.50 3.17 -3.16
N ALA A 65 6.59 3.14 -2.19
CA ALA A 65 6.49 2.03 -1.23
C ALA A 65 5.84 0.80 -1.89
N LEU A 66 4.68 0.99 -2.51
CA LEU A 66 3.94 -0.07 -3.20
C LEU A 66 3.63 0.36 -4.64
N LYS A 67 4.13 -0.41 -5.61
CA LYS A 67 3.96 -0.11 -7.04
C LYS A 67 3.16 -1.20 -7.74
N VAL A 68 2.18 -0.81 -8.55
CA VAL A 68 1.44 -1.67 -9.49
C VAL A 68 1.69 -1.13 -10.90
N GLN A 69 2.12 -1.98 -11.82
CA GLN A 69 2.45 -1.54 -13.19
C GLN A 69 2.21 -2.64 -14.22
N SER A 70 1.76 -2.27 -15.42
CA SER A 70 1.58 -3.19 -16.56
C SER A 70 0.73 -4.41 -16.21
N THR A 71 -0.45 -4.16 -15.65
CA THR A 71 -1.34 -5.19 -15.09
C THR A 71 -2.79 -4.89 -15.50
N SER A 72 -3.58 -5.93 -15.76
CA SER A 72 -5.03 -5.84 -15.97
C SER A 72 -5.82 -6.70 -14.98
N HIS A 73 -7.02 -6.26 -14.58
CA HIS A 73 -7.92 -7.01 -13.67
C HIS A 73 -7.22 -7.49 -12.39
N LEU A 74 -6.72 -6.55 -11.59
CA LEU A 74 -6.03 -6.84 -10.33
C LEU A 74 -6.78 -6.23 -9.16
N ARG A 75 -6.87 -6.96 -8.05
CA ARG A 75 -7.29 -6.41 -6.76
C ARG A 75 -6.14 -6.45 -5.77
N LEU A 76 -5.85 -5.33 -5.14
CA LEU A 76 -4.88 -5.20 -4.06
C LEU A 76 -5.62 -4.81 -2.79
N THR A 77 -5.66 -5.71 -1.81
CA THR A 77 -6.45 -5.52 -0.60
C THR A 77 -5.62 -5.70 0.67
N GLY A 78 -5.83 -4.83 1.65
CA GLY A 78 -5.37 -5.03 3.03
C GLY A 78 -6.37 -5.71 3.94
N SER A 79 -7.49 -6.24 3.43
CA SER A 79 -8.51 -6.94 4.24
C SER A 79 -8.25 -8.45 4.36
N GLY A 80 -7.07 -8.92 3.98
CA GLY A 80 -6.78 -10.34 3.89
C GLY A 80 -6.86 -11.06 5.23
N GLU A 81 -6.30 -10.48 6.29
CA GLU A 81 -6.16 -11.17 7.57
C GLU A 81 -6.94 -10.46 8.68
N PRO A 82 -8.16 -10.91 9.05
CA PRO A 82 -8.82 -10.44 10.25
C PRO A 82 -7.99 -10.73 11.51
N PRO A 83 -7.99 -9.86 12.54
CA PRO A 83 -8.76 -8.63 12.67
C PRO A 83 -8.07 -7.37 12.09
N VAL A 84 -7.05 -7.53 11.25
CA VAL A 84 -6.27 -6.40 10.72
C VAL A 84 -7.09 -5.61 9.69
N LYS A 85 -7.63 -4.46 10.10
CA LYS A 85 -8.45 -3.58 9.24
C LYS A 85 -7.70 -3.03 8.03
N TYR A 86 -6.45 -2.61 8.23
CA TYR A 86 -5.56 -2.11 7.17
C TYR A 86 -4.31 -2.98 7.11
N GLY A 87 -4.35 -4.04 6.32
CA GLY A 87 -3.29 -5.04 6.24
C GLY A 87 -2.08 -4.62 5.42
N LEU A 88 -2.18 -3.54 4.64
CA LEU A 88 -1.07 -2.94 3.89
C LEU A 88 -0.86 -1.53 4.42
N GLN A 89 0.29 -1.26 5.02
CA GLN A 89 0.52 -0.01 5.77
C GLN A 89 1.81 0.66 5.32
N VAL A 90 1.73 1.90 4.87
CA VAL A 90 2.90 2.70 4.47
C VAL A 90 3.23 3.71 5.57
N ARG A 91 4.44 3.61 6.14
CA ARG A 91 4.89 4.44 7.27
C ARG A 91 6.25 5.12 7.05
N GLY A 92 7.03 4.65 6.09
CA GLY A 92 8.36 5.17 5.78
C GLY A 92 8.39 6.46 4.95
N THR A 93 9.59 6.82 4.53
CA THR A 93 9.92 8.01 3.74
C THR A 93 9.84 7.72 2.24
N TYR A 94 8.71 8.06 1.61
CA TYR A 94 8.48 7.81 0.18
C TYR A 94 8.10 9.05 -0.60
N LYS A 95 8.42 9.11 -1.90
CA LYS A 95 7.84 10.15 -2.77
C LYS A 95 6.35 9.91 -3.01
N SER A 96 5.98 8.64 -3.24
CA SER A 96 4.59 8.20 -3.37
C SER A 96 4.36 6.96 -2.51
N GLY A 97 3.27 6.89 -1.75
CA GLY A 97 2.96 5.72 -0.92
C GLY A 97 2.57 4.52 -1.77
N LEU A 98 1.54 4.70 -2.59
CA LEU A 98 1.13 3.76 -3.62
C LEU A 98 1.16 4.42 -5.00
N LYS A 99 1.64 3.70 -6.01
CA LYS A 99 1.57 4.15 -7.40
C LYS A 99 1.02 3.07 -8.33
N VAL A 100 0.05 3.43 -9.16
CA VAL A 100 -0.44 2.62 -10.28
C VAL A 100 -0.08 3.32 -11.59
N ASP A 101 0.74 2.70 -12.44
CA ASP A 101 1.20 3.28 -13.70
C ASP A 101 1.33 2.25 -14.84
N SER A 102 1.98 2.68 -15.94
CA SER A 102 2.35 1.85 -17.10
C SER A 102 1.19 1.07 -17.70
N GLU A 103 0.14 1.81 -18.08
CA GLU A 103 -1.03 1.30 -18.82
C GLU A 103 -1.86 0.24 -18.08
N SER A 104 -1.84 0.24 -16.75
CA SER A 104 -2.69 -0.67 -15.99
C SER A 104 -4.19 -0.37 -16.19
N SER A 105 -5.05 -1.39 -16.10
CA SER A 105 -6.51 -1.24 -16.19
C SER A 105 -7.24 -2.17 -15.24
N ASP A 106 -8.44 -1.77 -14.84
CA ASP A 106 -9.33 -2.57 -14.00
C ASP A 106 -8.66 -2.99 -12.68
N VAL A 107 -7.97 -2.02 -12.09
CA VAL A 107 -7.28 -2.19 -10.81
C VAL A 107 -8.20 -1.74 -9.68
N GLU A 108 -8.38 -2.59 -8.69
CA GLU A 108 -9.10 -2.28 -7.45
C GLU A 108 -8.12 -2.24 -6.28
N ILE A 109 -8.20 -1.19 -5.45
CA ILE A 109 -7.34 -1.02 -4.28
C ILE A 109 -8.20 -0.70 -3.07
N ASP A 110 -8.03 -1.48 -2.01
CA ASP A 110 -8.81 -1.33 -0.79
C ASP A 110 -8.07 -1.70 0.50
N HIS A 111 -8.53 -1.11 1.61
CA HIS A 111 -8.00 -1.38 2.96
C HIS A 111 -6.49 -1.15 3.09
N ILE A 112 -5.97 -0.14 2.38
CA ILE A 112 -4.59 0.32 2.53
C ILE A 112 -4.56 1.55 3.43
N GLN A 113 -3.60 1.59 4.36
CA GLN A 113 -3.27 2.79 5.10
C GLN A 113 -1.99 3.40 4.54
N VAL A 114 -2.07 4.66 4.11
CA VAL A 114 -0.91 5.44 3.68
C VAL A 114 -0.72 6.59 4.65
N GLY A 115 0.32 6.50 5.49
CA GLY A 115 0.75 7.59 6.34
C GLY A 115 1.55 8.65 5.58
N ARG A 116 2.26 9.51 6.32
CA ARG A 116 3.00 10.63 5.73
C ARG A 116 4.05 10.16 4.73
N THR A 117 4.00 10.72 3.52
CA THR A 117 5.04 10.55 2.50
C THR A 117 5.83 11.85 2.36
N THR A 118 7.13 11.77 2.05
CA THR A 118 7.99 12.97 1.89
C THR A 118 7.78 13.68 0.57
N GLY A 119 7.26 12.99 -0.46
CA GLY A 119 6.88 13.61 -1.73
C GLY A 119 5.46 14.18 -1.77
N GLY A 120 4.70 14.10 -0.67
CA GLY A 120 3.34 14.64 -0.56
C GLY A 120 2.28 13.84 -1.32
N ARG A 121 2.62 12.70 -1.91
CA ARG A 121 1.70 11.85 -2.69
C ARG A 121 1.35 10.62 -1.89
N GLY A 122 0.09 10.49 -1.47
CA GLY A 122 -0.41 9.27 -0.83
C GLY A 122 -0.58 8.15 -1.85
N ILE A 123 -1.53 8.33 -2.77
CA ILE A 123 -1.81 7.43 -3.89
C ILE A 123 -1.67 8.22 -5.20
N GLU A 124 -0.87 7.70 -6.13
CA GLU A 124 -0.63 8.29 -7.46
C GLU A 124 -1.15 7.34 -8.55
N LEU A 125 -2.08 7.81 -9.38
CA LEU A 125 -2.72 7.00 -10.43
C LEU A 125 -2.43 7.60 -11.81
N SER A 126 -1.89 6.80 -12.72
CA SER A 126 -1.60 7.18 -14.11
C SER A 126 -1.97 6.01 -15.04
N SER A 127 -3.24 5.58 -14.97
CA SER A 127 -3.73 4.33 -15.56
C SER A 127 -5.19 4.48 -15.98
N LYS A 128 -5.68 3.57 -16.83
CA LYS A 128 -6.96 3.75 -17.56
C LYS A 128 -8.18 3.63 -16.65
N SER A 129 -8.21 2.63 -15.77
CA SER A 129 -9.34 2.33 -14.87
C SER A 129 -8.80 1.86 -13.54
N VAL A 130 -9.03 2.64 -12.49
CA VAL A 130 -8.63 2.31 -11.11
C VAL A 130 -9.78 2.68 -10.16
N ARG A 131 -10.15 1.76 -9.27
CA ARG A 131 -11.14 1.98 -8.21
C ARG A 131 -10.46 1.95 -6.86
N LEU A 132 -10.74 2.95 -6.03
CA LEU A 132 -10.30 3.04 -4.65
C LEU A 132 -11.51 2.96 -3.74
N HIS A 133 -11.47 2.12 -2.70
CA HIS A 133 -12.50 2.12 -1.66
C HIS A 133 -11.91 1.73 -0.31
N SER A 134 -12.49 2.23 0.78
CA SER A 134 -12.09 1.88 2.16
C SER A 134 -10.59 2.06 2.47
N ASN A 135 -9.93 3.01 1.79
CA ASN A 135 -8.52 3.36 2.04
C ASN A 135 -8.42 4.53 3.02
N LEU A 136 -7.35 4.55 3.83
CA LEU A 136 -7.04 5.64 4.76
C LEU A 136 -5.76 6.35 4.32
N ILE A 137 -5.87 7.62 3.95
CA ILE A 137 -4.73 8.48 3.60
C ILE A 137 -4.60 9.54 4.68
N GLU A 138 -3.59 9.42 5.52
CA GLU A 138 -3.31 10.35 6.61
C GLU A 138 -2.14 11.25 6.23
N GLN A 139 -2.45 12.50 5.88
CA GLN A 139 -1.46 13.57 5.92
C GLN A 139 -1.46 14.13 7.33
N ALA A 140 -0.34 13.99 8.05
CA ALA A 140 -0.22 14.66 9.33
C ALA A 140 -0.33 16.18 9.09
N GLY A 141 -1.26 16.83 9.80
CA GLY A 141 -1.11 18.25 10.12
C GLY A 141 0.22 18.48 10.85
N PRO A 142 0.62 19.73 11.14
CA PRO A 142 1.72 19.95 12.06
C PRO A 142 1.50 19.11 13.33
N PRO A 143 2.58 18.60 13.98
CA PRO A 143 2.42 17.94 15.27
C PRO A 143 1.52 18.82 16.14
N PRO A 144 0.57 18.26 16.92
CA PRO A 144 -0.27 19.07 17.78
C PRO A 144 0.66 20.00 18.55
N SER A 145 0.43 21.31 18.42
CA SER A 145 1.22 22.29 19.17
C SER A 145 1.18 21.85 20.64
N PRO A 146 2.32 21.85 21.34
CA PRO A 146 2.32 21.55 22.77
C PRO A 146 1.23 22.42 23.41
N PRO A 147 0.41 21.89 24.33
CA PRO A 147 -0.74 22.60 24.86
C PRO A 147 -0.32 23.99 25.34
N THR A 148 -0.68 25.02 24.58
CA THR A 148 -0.45 26.42 24.93
C THR A 148 -1.46 26.76 26.02
N GLY A 149 -1.17 26.32 27.25
CA GLY A 149 -2.18 26.34 28.29
C GLY A 149 -1.72 25.78 29.63
N LEU A 150 -0.47 25.99 30.03
CA LEU A 150 -0.15 26.05 31.45
C LEU A 150 0.33 27.47 31.75
N ARG A 151 -0.61 28.35 32.12
CA ARG A 151 -0.24 29.53 32.90
C ARG A 151 0.28 29.00 34.23
N VAL A 152 1.60 28.96 34.39
CA VAL A 152 2.20 28.92 35.71
C VAL A 152 1.85 30.26 36.36
N ILE A 153 0.81 30.28 37.18
CA ILE A 153 0.60 31.39 38.10
C ILE A 153 1.72 31.24 39.12
N ARG A 154 2.80 32.02 38.96
CA ARG A 154 3.77 32.20 40.02
C ARG A 154 3.04 32.97 41.12
N VAL A 155 2.73 32.27 42.22
CA VAL A 155 2.43 32.93 43.48
C VAL A 155 3.80 33.32 44.04
N GLU A 156 4.14 34.60 43.91
CA GLU A 156 5.29 35.19 44.63
C GLU A 156 4.91 35.22 46.13
N PRO A 157 5.91 35.09 47.04
CA PRO A 157 5.67 34.95 48.48
C PRO A 157 5.02 36.18 49.13
#